data_AF-A0A937UC52-F1
#
_entry.id   AF-A0A937UC52-F1
#
_cell.length_a   1.000
_cell.length_b   1.000
_cell.length_c   1.000
_cell.angle_alpha   90.00
_cell.angle_beta   90.00
_cell.angle_gamma   90.00
#
_symmetry.space_group_name_H-M   'P 1'
#
loop_
_entity.id
_entity.type
_entity.pdbx_description
1 polymer ?
#
loop_
_entity_poly.entity_id
_entity_poly.type
_entity_poly.pdbx_seq_one_letter_code
_entity_poly.pdbx_strand_id
1 'polypeptide(L)'
;MPYILAAAVGGIEIPYTAITIIFIILATAVGAFVRKRSRDKCLRDFERNMVTLEDVSGKTIWGKLRVENTGLEFVYPKKQQDADGHEEASYLLYKHEYPIIGAVIRFHDDLSEHNKTEREKELKRTYHPGWWRRRKRKTLNIFRTVRDSVVEIVNLLISQAKKASPAGKVLTSQDKYVSQMKQELMGSAGTSFEPLLERYIGHKVVLELIKADKILEYCGVLKEYTADFIEIMDVDYAVKEDQPTRKADLVTPRKHGVVRHLAE
;
A
#
# COMPACT_ATOMS: atom_id res chain seq x y z
N MET A 1 -22.12 19.32 40.51
CA MET A 1 -21.40 18.15 41.06
C MET A 1 -21.07 17.21 39.91
N PRO A 2 -19.85 17.23 39.33
CA PRO A 2 -19.45 16.21 38.38
C PRO A 2 -18.82 15.04 39.15
N TYR A 3 -19.49 13.90 39.16
CA TYR A 3 -18.93 12.66 39.69
C TYR A 3 -17.85 12.17 38.71
N ILE A 4 -16.58 12.42 39.05
CA ILE A 4 -15.46 11.68 38.49
C ILE A 4 -15.49 10.33 39.20
N LEU A 5 -16.19 9.35 38.64
CA LEU A 5 -15.95 7.97 39.06
C LEU A 5 -14.48 7.64 38.77
N ALA A 6 -13.83 6.91 39.67
CA ALA A 6 -12.47 6.41 39.52
C ALA A 6 -12.58 4.88 39.44
N ALA A 7 -11.74 4.24 38.63
CA ALA A 7 -11.60 2.78 38.71
C ALA A 7 -10.51 2.46 39.75
N ALA A 8 -10.89 1.81 40.85
CA ALA A 8 -9.94 1.38 41.88
C ALA A 8 -9.27 0.06 41.44
N VAL A 9 -7.99 0.14 41.08
CA VAL A 9 -7.11 -1.03 40.93
C VAL A 9 -6.00 -0.88 41.97
N GLY A 10 -6.01 -1.73 43.00
CA GLY A 10 -4.93 -1.77 44.00
C GLY A 10 -4.80 -0.54 44.92
N GLY A 11 -5.89 0.19 45.20
CA GLY A 11 -5.88 1.31 46.15
C GLY A 11 -5.37 2.65 45.61
N ILE A 12 -5.14 2.74 44.29
CA ILE A 12 -4.78 4.00 43.61
C ILE A 12 -6.01 4.46 42.81
N GLU A 13 -6.53 5.65 43.12
CA GLU A 13 -7.58 6.28 42.32
C GLU A 13 -6.97 6.80 41.02
N ILE A 14 -7.12 6.03 39.94
CA ILE A 14 -6.69 6.48 38.61
C ILE A 14 -7.88 7.23 37.98
N PRO A 15 -7.75 8.54 37.69
CA PRO A 15 -8.80 9.26 37.00
C PRO A 15 -8.98 8.66 35.60
N TYR A 16 -10.23 8.48 35.15
CA TYR A 16 -10.51 7.92 33.82
C TYR A 16 -9.78 8.66 32.69
N THR A 17 -9.51 9.96 32.88
CA THR A 17 -8.69 10.75 31.97
C THR A 17 -7.27 10.18 31.81
N ALA A 18 -6.62 9.76 32.88
CA ALA A 18 -5.30 9.13 32.81
C ALA A 18 -5.34 7.78 32.07
N ILE A 19 -6.38 6.97 32.30
CA ILE A 19 -6.58 5.70 31.57
C ILE A 19 -6.75 5.97 30.07
N THR A 20 -7.57 6.95 29.69
CA THR A 20 -7.77 7.31 28.27
C THR A 20 -6.49 7.84 27.61
N ILE A 21 -5.71 8.67 28.31
CA ILE A 21 -4.44 9.20 27.79
C ILE A 21 -3.43 8.07 27.60
N ILE A 22 -3.28 7.17 28.59
CA ILE A 22 -2.40 6.00 28.49
C ILE A 22 -2.84 5.09 27.32
N PHE A 23 -4.14 4.85 27.15
CA PHE A 23 -4.66 4.07 26.04
C PHE A 23 -4.36 4.71 24.69
N ILE A 24 -4.54 6.04 24.54
CA ILE A 24 -4.21 6.76 23.30
C ILE A 24 -2.71 6.68 22.99
N ILE A 25 -1.85 6.86 24.00
CA ILE A 25 -0.39 6.76 23.84
C ILE A 25 -0.01 5.33 23.40
N LEU A 26 -0.53 4.30 24.07
CA LEU A 26 -0.30 2.91 23.72
C LEU A 26 -0.80 2.57 22.31
N ALA A 27 -2.02 2.98 21.96
CA ALA A 27 -2.58 2.77 20.64
C ALA A 27 -1.75 3.45 19.54
N THR A 28 -1.27 4.68 19.81
CA THR A 28 -0.42 5.43 18.88
C THR A 28 0.95 4.77 18.73
N ALA A 29 1.58 4.32 19.82
CA ALA A 29 2.86 3.61 19.80
C ALA A 29 2.77 2.28 19.05
N VAL A 30 1.72 1.49 19.31
CA VAL A 30 1.44 0.25 18.58
C VAL A 30 1.20 0.55 17.10
N GLY A 31 0.42 1.58 16.78
CA GLY A 31 0.18 2.01 15.40
C GLY A 31 1.46 2.40 14.65
N ALA A 32 2.34 3.18 15.30
CA ALA A 32 3.63 3.58 14.74
C ALA A 32 4.56 2.37 14.53
N PHE A 33 4.59 1.45 15.49
CA PHE A 33 5.37 0.22 15.39
C PHE A 33 4.89 -0.69 14.25
N VAL A 34 3.58 -0.87 14.12
CA VAL A 34 2.97 -1.62 13.01
C VAL A 34 3.29 -0.94 11.68
N ARG A 35 3.19 0.38 11.57
CA ARG A 35 3.51 1.13 10.33
C ARG A 35 4.97 1.00 9.92
N LYS A 36 5.90 0.99 10.89
CA LYS A 36 7.35 0.82 10.62
C LYS A 36 7.69 -0.57 10.08
N ARG A 37 6.90 -1.59 10.43
CA ARG A 37 7.09 -2.98 9.96
C ARG A 37 6.14 -3.40 8.85
N SER A 38 5.13 -2.61 8.52
CA SER A 38 4.17 -2.98 7.47
C SER A 38 4.83 -2.88 6.10
N ARG A 39 4.86 -4.02 5.42
CA ARG A 39 5.15 -4.12 3.99
C ARG A 39 3.84 -4.00 3.22
N ASP A 40 3.90 -3.46 2.01
CA ASP A 40 2.71 -3.37 1.16
C ASP A 40 2.18 -4.78 0.83
N LYS A 41 0.87 -4.96 0.92
CA LYS A 41 0.25 -6.27 0.77
C LYS A 41 0.31 -6.78 -0.68
N CYS A 42 0.10 -5.90 -1.67
CA CYS A 42 0.14 -6.24 -3.09
C CYS A 42 1.56 -6.65 -3.49
N LEU A 43 2.57 -5.86 -3.10
CA LEU A 43 3.96 -6.19 -3.39
C LEU A 43 4.41 -7.48 -2.71
N ARG A 44 3.99 -7.71 -1.46
CA ARG A 44 4.33 -8.94 -0.71
C ARG A 44 3.75 -10.20 -1.35
N ASP A 45 2.64 -10.12 -2.08
CA ASP A 45 2.10 -11.29 -2.79
C ASP A 45 3.06 -11.81 -3.87
N PHE A 46 3.91 -10.92 -4.39
CA PHE A 46 4.88 -11.24 -5.42
C PHE A 46 6.23 -11.67 -4.82
N GLU A 47 6.39 -11.62 -3.49
CA GLU A 47 7.63 -11.95 -2.78
C GLU A 47 8.11 -13.38 -3.13
N ARG A 48 9.42 -13.54 -3.35
CA ARG A 48 10.12 -14.76 -3.76
C ARG A 48 9.75 -15.32 -5.14
N ASN A 49 8.93 -14.63 -5.93
CA ASN A 49 8.71 -15.00 -7.34
C ASN A 49 9.72 -14.32 -8.25
N MET A 50 9.91 -14.90 -9.44
CA MET A 50 10.52 -14.18 -10.55
C MET A 50 9.53 -13.10 -11.00
N VAL A 51 10.00 -11.86 -11.05
CA VAL A 51 9.18 -10.72 -11.48
C VAL A 51 9.99 -9.82 -12.41
N THR A 52 9.27 -9.04 -13.20
CA THR A 52 9.80 -7.95 -14.02
C THR A 52 9.23 -6.65 -13.50
N LEU A 53 10.08 -5.77 -12.99
CA LEU A 53 9.75 -4.38 -12.77
C LEU A 53 9.84 -3.65 -14.10
N GLU A 54 8.80 -2.92 -14.43
CA GLU A 54 8.78 -1.95 -15.50
C GLU A 54 8.59 -0.55 -14.91
N ASP A 55 9.53 0.34 -15.22
CA ASP A 55 9.49 1.76 -14.86
C ASP A 55 8.53 2.53 -15.80
N VAL A 56 8.05 3.69 -15.38
CA VAL A 56 7.27 4.64 -16.21
C VAL A 56 7.99 5.04 -17.49
N SER A 57 9.33 4.97 -17.50
CA SER A 57 10.18 5.19 -18.69
C SER A 57 10.18 4.03 -19.69
N GLY A 58 9.63 2.87 -19.33
CA GLY A 58 9.69 1.62 -20.10
C GLY A 58 10.97 0.81 -19.89
N LYS A 59 11.88 1.24 -19.01
CA LYS A 59 13.02 0.41 -18.58
C LYS A 59 12.53 -0.79 -17.79
N THR A 60 13.03 -1.97 -18.11
CA THR A 60 12.67 -3.22 -17.43
C THR A 60 13.83 -3.79 -16.61
N ILE A 61 13.55 -4.22 -15.39
CA ILE A 61 14.48 -4.89 -14.49
C ILE A 61 13.84 -6.21 -14.06
N TRP A 62 14.58 -7.31 -14.15
CA TRP A 62 14.07 -8.65 -13.86
C TRP A 62 14.81 -9.25 -12.67
N GLY A 63 14.12 -10.02 -11.84
CA GLY A 63 14.78 -10.69 -10.72
C GLY A 63 13.81 -11.33 -9.74
N LYS A 64 14.35 -12.08 -8.80
CA LYS A 64 13.56 -12.66 -7.71
C LYS A 64 13.24 -11.57 -6.67
N LEU A 65 11.96 -11.28 -6.49
CA LEU A 65 11.52 -10.18 -5.61
C LEU A 65 11.76 -10.50 -4.13
N ARG A 66 12.33 -9.54 -3.42
CA ARG A 66 12.33 -9.45 -1.96
C ARG A 66 11.72 -8.13 -1.57
N VAL A 67 10.76 -8.19 -0.66
CA VAL A 67 10.01 -7.01 -0.22
C VAL A 67 10.44 -6.67 1.19
N GLU A 68 11.07 -5.51 1.36
CA GLU A 68 11.46 -5.00 2.66
C GLU A 68 10.63 -3.77 3.05
N ASN A 69 10.72 -3.38 4.32
CA ASN A 69 10.03 -2.19 4.79
C ASN A 69 10.65 -0.88 4.27
N THR A 70 11.89 -0.92 3.75
CA THR A 70 12.63 0.22 3.18
C THR A 70 12.53 0.30 1.66
N GLY A 71 12.21 -0.80 0.98
CA GLY A 71 12.25 -0.89 -0.48
C GLY A 71 12.01 -2.30 -1.02
N LEU A 72 12.31 -2.48 -2.30
CA LEU A 72 12.29 -3.74 -3.02
C LEU A 72 13.73 -4.13 -3.40
N GLU A 73 14.02 -5.41 -3.38
CA GLU A 73 15.25 -5.97 -3.93
C GLU A 73 14.88 -6.98 -5.03
N PHE A 74 15.53 -6.89 -6.19
CA PHE A 74 15.39 -7.80 -7.31
C PHE A 74 16.70 -8.57 -7.44
N VAL A 75 16.71 -9.82 -6.99
CA VAL A 75 17.92 -10.66 -7.02
C VAL A 75 18.05 -11.34 -8.36
N TYR A 76 19.16 -11.11 -9.06
CA TYR A 76 19.42 -11.72 -10.36
C TYR A 76 19.78 -13.22 -10.21
N PRO A 77 19.17 -14.12 -10.99
CA PRO A 77 19.54 -15.54 -11.07
C PRO A 77 21.00 -15.79 -11.45
N LYS A 78 21.56 -14.92 -12.28
CA LYS A 78 22.96 -14.91 -12.68
C LYS A 78 23.47 -13.49 -12.53
N LYS A 79 24.70 -13.36 -12.03
CA LYS A 79 25.36 -12.05 -11.90
C LYS A 79 25.40 -11.38 -13.28
N GLN A 80 24.98 -10.14 -13.35
CA GLN A 80 25.05 -9.34 -14.56
C GLN A 80 26.32 -8.50 -14.53
N GLN A 81 27.00 -8.35 -15.66
CA GLN A 81 28.06 -7.35 -15.80
C GLN A 81 27.43 -6.05 -16.27
N ASP A 82 27.64 -4.98 -15.51
CA ASP A 82 27.26 -3.63 -15.93
C ASP A 82 28.20 -3.12 -17.04
N ALA A 83 27.80 -2.03 -17.72
CA ALA A 83 28.58 -1.36 -18.76
C ALA A 83 29.99 -0.98 -18.30
N ASP A 84 30.16 -0.73 -17.01
CA ASP A 84 31.44 -0.38 -16.36
C ASP A 84 32.22 -1.60 -15.84
N GLY A 85 31.74 -2.83 -16.09
CA GLY A 85 32.44 -4.08 -15.76
C GLY A 85 32.22 -4.61 -14.33
N HIS A 86 31.31 -4.02 -13.57
CA HIS A 86 30.95 -4.50 -12.22
C HIS A 86 29.96 -5.69 -12.29
N GLU A 87 30.17 -6.70 -11.43
CA GLU A 87 29.20 -7.80 -11.27
C GLU A 87 28.07 -7.39 -10.32
N GLU A 88 26.89 -7.11 -10.85
CA GLU A 88 25.69 -6.85 -10.08
C GLU A 88 24.96 -8.15 -9.74
N ALA A 89 24.67 -8.36 -8.45
CA ALA A 89 23.93 -9.52 -7.96
C ALA A 89 22.44 -9.21 -7.73
N SER A 90 22.09 -7.95 -7.45
CA SER A 90 20.73 -7.51 -7.24
C SER A 90 20.55 -6.03 -7.54
N TYR A 91 19.31 -5.63 -7.79
CA TYR A 91 18.88 -4.24 -7.92
C TYR A 91 18.03 -3.83 -6.71
N LEU A 92 18.35 -2.71 -6.09
CA LEU A 92 17.63 -2.15 -4.94
C LEU A 92 16.79 -0.96 -5.40
N LEU A 93 15.52 -0.96 -5.03
CA LEU A 93 14.58 0.14 -5.28
C LEU A 93 14.02 0.63 -3.95
N TYR A 94 14.40 1.82 -3.52
CA TYR A 94 13.93 2.37 -2.25
C TYR A 94 12.51 2.91 -2.35
N LYS A 95 11.82 2.99 -1.20
CA LYS A 95 10.44 3.47 -1.14
C LYS A 95 10.20 4.85 -1.74
N HIS A 96 11.16 5.77 -1.60
CA HIS A 96 11.04 7.11 -2.18
C HIS A 96 11.11 7.10 -3.71
N GLU A 97 11.64 6.03 -4.31
CA GLU A 97 11.71 5.80 -5.75
C GLU A 97 10.48 5.05 -6.29
N TYR A 98 9.56 4.58 -5.44
CA TYR A 98 8.33 3.92 -5.91
C TYR A 98 7.50 4.71 -6.93
N PRO A 99 7.52 6.05 -6.99
CA PRO A 99 6.85 6.79 -8.06
C PRO A 99 7.31 6.43 -9.48
N ILE A 100 8.51 5.87 -9.65
CA ILE A 100 9.03 5.40 -10.94
C ILE A 100 8.43 4.04 -11.33
N ILE A 101 7.86 3.28 -10.40
CA ILE A 101 7.26 1.98 -10.73
C ILE A 101 6.08 2.22 -11.69
N GLY A 102 6.13 1.66 -12.88
CA GLY A 102 4.96 1.57 -13.77
C GLY A 102 4.14 0.32 -13.42
N ALA A 103 4.80 -0.83 -13.43
CA ALA A 103 4.21 -2.11 -13.07
C ALA A 103 5.27 -3.10 -12.56
N VAL A 104 4.90 -3.93 -11.59
CA VAL A 104 5.63 -5.15 -11.21
C VAL A 104 4.84 -6.33 -11.77
N ILE A 105 5.46 -7.05 -12.69
CA ILE A 105 4.83 -8.07 -13.52
C ILE A 105 5.34 -9.44 -13.08
N ARG A 106 4.44 -10.40 -12.90
CA ARG A 106 4.76 -11.81 -12.64
C ARG A 106 4.20 -12.65 -13.78
N PHE A 107 5.06 -13.02 -14.73
CA PHE A 107 4.66 -13.90 -15.83
C PHE A 107 4.44 -15.33 -15.34
N HIS A 108 3.43 -15.99 -15.92
CA HIS A 108 3.06 -17.35 -15.48
C HIS A 108 4.08 -18.40 -15.88
N ASP A 109 4.76 -18.19 -17.02
CA ASP A 109 5.77 -19.13 -17.52
C ASP A 109 7.06 -19.11 -16.67
N ASP A 110 7.32 -18.01 -15.96
CA ASP A 110 8.51 -17.82 -15.13
C ASP A 110 8.32 -18.37 -13.71
N LEU A 111 7.12 -18.87 -13.38
CA LEU A 111 6.82 -19.44 -12.07
C LEU A 111 7.28 -20.89 -11.96
N SER A 112 7.77 -21.26 -10.77
CA SER A 112 7.97 -22.66 -10.42
C SER A 112 6.63 -23.40 -10.30
N GLU A 113 6.61 -24.71 -10.49
CA GLU A 113 5.39 -25.54 -10.38
C GLU A 113 4.68 -25.39 -9.02
N HIS A 114 5.46 -25.23 -7.94
CA HIS A 114 4.93 -24.93 -6.62
C HIS A 114 4.20 -23.57 -6.59
N ASN A 115 4.83 -22.52 -7.14
CA ASN A 115 4.25 -21.18 -7.18
C ASN A 115 3.03 -21.11 -8.11
N LYS A 116 3.01 -21.86 -9.22
CA LYS A 116 1.81 -22.01 -10.08
C LYS A 116 0.64 -22.59 -9.31
N THR A 117 0.89 -23.64 -8.51
CA THR A 117 -0.15 -24.29 -7.70
C THR A 117 -0.69 -23.36 -6.61
N GLU A 118 0.18 -22.64 -5.91
CA GLU A 118 -0.24 -21.66 -4.90
C GLU A 118 -1.00 -20.48 -5.51
N ARG A 119 -0.56 -20.00 -6.67
CA ARG A 119 -1.27 -18.98 -7.45
C ARG A 119 -2.68 -19.44 -7.80
N GLU A 120 -2.85 -20.65 -8.33
CA GLU A 120 -4.15 -21.19 -8.72
C GLU A 120 -5.12 -21.32 -7.53
N LYS A 121 -4.61 -21.74 -6.37
CA LYS A 121 -5.39 -21.74 -5.12
C LYS A 121 -5.81 -20.32 -4.75
N GLU A 122 -4.92 -19.35 -4.89
CA GLU A 122 -5.21 -17.95 -4.55
C GLU A 122 -6.19 -17.31 -5.54
N LEU A 123 -6.11 -17.63 -6.82
CA LEU A 123 -7.07 -17.21 -7.84
C LEU A 123 -8.48 -17.73 -7.51
N LYS A 124 -8.61 -19.04 -7.23
CA LYS A 124 -9.89 -19.64 -6.81
C LYS A 124 -10.47 -18.99 -5.56
N ARG A 125 -9.62 -18.72 -4.56
CA ARG A 125 -10.01 -18.02 -3.32
C ARG A 125 -10.36 -16.55 -3.53
N THR A 126 -9.83 -15.93 -4.56
CA THR A 126 -10.10 -14.53 -4.92
C THR A 126 -11.47 -14.42 -5.58
N TYR A 127 -11.81 -15.31 -6.51
CA TYR A 127 -13.17 -15.42 -7.06
C TYR A 127 -14.21 -15.78 -5.99
N HIS A 128 -13.86 -16.68 -5.06
CA HIS A 128 -14.79 -17.18 -4.05
C HIS A 128 -14.25 -16.94 -2.63
N PRO A 129 -14.26 -15.69 -2.13
CA PRO A 129 -13.69 -15.38 -0.83
C PRO A 129 -14.56 -15.96 0.28
N GLY A 130 -13.95 -16.79 1.13
CA GLY A 130 -14.60 -17.38 2.30
C GLY A 130 -15.01 -16.33 3.36
N TRP A 131 -15.93 -16.72 4.24
CA TRP A 131 -16.52 -15.85 5.27
C TRP A 131 -15.50 -15.18 6.20
N TRP A 132 -14.45 -15.90 6.63
CA TRP A 132 -13.39 -15.35 7.47
C TRP A 132 -12.57 -14.26 6.76
N ARG A 133 -12.29 -14.43 5.46
CA ARG A 133 -11.56 -13.45 4.65
C ARG A 133 -12.40 -12.17 4.50
N ARG A 134 -13.71 -12.32 4.27
CA ARG A 134 -14.66 -11.20 4.22
C ARG A 134 -14.72 -10.43 5.54
N ARG A 135 -14.83 -11.13 6.68
CA ARG A 135 -14.90 -10.50 8.01
C ARG A 135 -13.62 -9.77 8.38
N LYS A 136 -12.46 -10.41 8.24
CA LYS A 136 -11.16 -9.79 8.52
C LYS A 136 -10.96 -8.51 7.70
N ARG A 137 -11.35 -8.54 6.43
CA ARG A 137 -11.27 -7.37 5.53
C ARG A 137 -12.21 -6.24 6.00
N LYS A 138 -13.47 -6.54 6.34
CA LYS A 138 -14.41 -5.55 6.91
C LYS A 138 -13.85 -4.91 8.19
N THR A 139 -13.32 -5.70 9.12
CA THR A 139 -12.72 -5.20 10.37
C THR A 139 -11.53 -4.29 10.09
N LEU A 140 -10.61 -4.70 9.22
CA LEU A 140 -9.46 -3.88 8.83
C LEU A 140 -9.88 -2.56 8.18
N ASN A 141 -10.93 -2.58 7.36
CA ASN A 141 -11.44 -1.37 6.71
C ASN A 141 -12.08 -0.40 7.72
N ILE A 142 -12.83 -0.90 8.71
CA ILE A 142 -13.37 -0.07 9.80
C ILE A 142 -12.24 0.59 10.60
N PHE A 143 -11.21 -0.16 10.97
CA PHE A 143 -10.04 0.39 11.68
C PHE A 143 -9.33 1.48 10.87
N ARG A 144 -9.24 1.32 9.55
CA ARG A 144 -8.65 2.33 8.65
C ARG A 144 -9.47 3.61 8.64
N THR A 145 -10.79 3.53 8.48
CA THR A 145 -11.67 4.70 8.50
C THR A 145 -11.66 5.41 9.86
N VAL A 146 -11.70 4.67 10.97
CA VAL A 146 -11.67 5.26 12.33
C VAL A 146 -10.35 6.00 12.56
N ARG A 147 -9.22 5.45 12.12
CA ARG A 147 -7.92 6.12 12.20
C ARG A 147 -7.94 7.47 11.46
N ASP A 148 -8.47 7.50 10.25
CA ASP A 148 -8.49 8.70 9.41
C ASP A 148 -9.34 9.81 10.06
N SER A 149 -10.51 9.46 10.59
CA SER A 149 -11.38 10.40 11.33
C SER A 149 -10.74 10.93 12.62
N VAL A 150 -9.97 10.12 13.36
CA VAL A 150 -9.26 10.58 14.57
C VAL A 150 -8.18 11.60 14.22
N VAL A 151 -7.43 11.41 13.14
CA VAL A 151 -6.42 12.38 12.68
C VAL A 151 -7.07 13.72 12.32
N GLU A 152 -8.21 13.68 11.64
CA GLU A 152 -8.97 14.88 11.30
C GLU A 152 -9.44 15.64 12.56
N ILE A 153 -10.00 14.94 13.55
CA ILE A 153 -10.44 15.53 14.82
C ILE A 153 -9.26 16.13 15.58
N VAL A 154 -8.12 15.44 15.66
CA VAL A 154 -6.90 15.96 16.30
C VAL A 154 -6.42 17.24 15.59
N ASN A 155 -6.44 17.27 14.26
CA ASN A 155 -6.08 18.47 13.49
C ASN A 155 -7.04 19.65 13.76
N LEU A 156 -8.35 19.38 13.89
CA LEU A 156 -9.35 20.38 14.23
C LEU A 156 -9.16 20.91 15.66
N LEU A 157 -8.89 20.04 16.63
CA LEU A 157 -8.62 20.42 18.02
C LEU A 157 -7.32 21.24 18.15
N ILE A 158 -6.25 20.85 17.45
CA ILE A 158 -5.01 21.65 17.38
C ILE A 158 -5.29 23.02 16.75
N SER A 159 -6.10 23.08 15.68
CA SER A 159 -6.50 24.34 15.05
C SER A 159 -7.27 25.26 16.00
N GLN A 160 -8.21 24.70 16.77
CA GLN A 160 -8.96 25.47 17.77
C GLN A 160 -8.10 25.91 18.96
N ALA A 161 -7.22 25.03 19.46
CA ALA A 161 -6.28 25.37 20.54
C ALA A 161 -5.30 26.48 20.13
N LYS A 162 -4.82 26.48 18.87
CA LYS A 162 -4.02 27.57 18.30
C LYS A 162 -4.78 28.89 18.23
N LYS A 163 -6.09 28.86 17.95
CA LYS A 163 -6.96 30.05 17.93
C LYS A 163 -7.30 30.58 19.33
N ALA A 164 -7.32 29.71 20.33
CA ALA A 164 -7.74 30.04 21.69
C ALA A 164 -6.59 30.49 22.63
N SER A 165 -5.32 30.17 22.32
CA SER A 165 -4.17 30.57 23.15
C SER A 165 -3.65 31.98 22.80
N PRO A 166 -3.38 32.87 23.79
CA PRO A 166 -2.76 34.18 23.56
C PRO A 166 -1.37 34.10 22.91
N ALA A 167 -0.60 33.03 23.17
CA ALA A 167 0.68 32.76 22.53
C ALA A 167 0.54 32.23 21.09
N GLY A 168 -0.64 31.68 20.74
CA GLY A 168 -0.95 31.16 19.40
C GLY A 168 -1.19 32.25 18.36
N LYS A 169 -1.54 33.48 18.77
CA LYS A 169 -1.67 34.65 17.88
C LYS A 169 -0.32 35.22 17.43
N VAL A 170 0.78 34.90 18.12
CA VAL A 170 2.13 35.40 17.81
C VAL A 170 3.00 34.36 17.09
N LEU A 171 2.61 33.08 17.13
CA LEU A 171 3.30 31.95 16.50
C LEU A 171 2.85 31.66 15.06
N THR A 172 2.19 32.61 14.39
CA THR A 172 1.89 32.52 12.94
C THR A 172 3.17 32.57 12.08
N SER A 173 4.34 32.84 12.68
CA SER A 173 5.63 32.91 11.99
C SER A 173 6.34 31.55 11.82
N GLN A 174 5.81 30.45 12.39
CA GLN A 174 6.35 29.09 12.22
C GLN A 174 5.52 28.21 11.26
N ASP A 175 4.76 28.83 10.35
CA ASP A 175 3.94 28.11 9.38
C ASP A 175 4.74 27.13 8.51
N LYS A 176 6.05 27.38 8.30
CA LYS A 176 6.92 26.54 7.46
C LYS A 176 7.24 25.16 8.04
N TYR A 177 7.38 25.05 9.37
CA TYR A 177 7.70 23.78 10.02
C TYR A 177 6.45 22.90 10.14
N VAL A 178 5.31 23.52 10.42
CA VAL A 178 4.00 22.86 10.44
C VAL A 178 3.56 22.49 9.02
N SER A 179 3.88 23.29 8.00
CA SER A 179 3.59 22.96 6.60
C SER A 179 4.47 21.81 6.10
N GLN A 180 5.76 21.76 6.44
CA GLN A 180 6.63 20.64 6.09
C GLN A 180 6.19 19.33 6.75
N MET A 181 5.85 19.36 8.05
CA MET A 181 5.24 18.20 8.70
C MET A 181 3.89 17.82 8.09
N LYS A 182 3.03 18.80 7.76
CA LYS A 182 1.77 18.55 7.05
C LYS A 182 2.03 17.92 5.68
N GLN A 183 3.04 18.35 4.95
CA GLN A 183 3.34 17.90 3.59
C GLN A 183 3.98 16.50 3.58
N GLU A 184 4.84 16.19 4.54
CA GLU A 184 5.35 14.82 4.77
C GLU A 184 4.26 13.86 5.28
N LEU A 185 3.27 14.35 6.03
CA LEU A 185 2.13 13.55 6.48
C LEU A 185 1.01 13.45 5.41
N MET A 186 0.88 14.43 4.52
CA MET A 186 -0.11 14.49 3.43
C MET A 186 0.35 13.77 2.16
N GLY A 187 1.65 13.58 1.93
CA GLY A 187 2.20 12.85 0.78
C GLY A 187 1.85 11.34 0.73
N SER A 188 1.08 10.82 1.69
CA SER A 188 0.67 9.42 1.80
C SER A 188 -0.82 9.25 2.15
N ALA A 189 -1.62 10.31 2.01
CA ALA A 189 -3.02 10.31 2.45
C ALA A 189 -4.03 10.20 1.29
N GLY A 190 -3.84 9.23 0.40
CA GLY A 190 -5.00 8.57 -0.20
C GLY A 190 -5.62 7.67 0.87
N THR A 191 -6.93 7.71 1.08
CA THR A 191 -7.56 6.75 2.02
C THR A 191 -7.17 5.33 1.60
N SER A 192 -6.62 4.55 2.52
CA SER A 192 -6.24 3.15 2.22
C SER A 192 -7.45 2.26 1.94
N PHE A 193 -8.66 2.75 2.25
CA PHE A 193 -9.93 2.11 1.97
C PHE A 193 -10.65 2.85 0.82
N GLU A 194 -11.02 2.10 -0.21
CA GLU A 194 -11.78 2.61 -1.35
C GLU A 194 -13.04 1.75 -1.55
N PRO A 195 -14.23 2.26 -1.17
CA PRO A 195 -15.48 1.49 -1.23
C PRO A 195 -15.85 0.97 -2.62
N LEU A 196 -15.41 1.67 -3.68
CA LEU A 196 -15.67 1.28 -5.07
C LEU A 196 -14.88 0.02 -5.43
N LEU A 197 -13.54 0.06 -5.29
CA LEU A 197 -12.68 -1.10 -5.56
C LEU A 197 -13.02 -2.30 -4.67
N GLU A 198 -13.42 -2.05 -3.42
CA GLU A 198 -13.76 -3.11 -2.47
C GLU A 198 -14.88 -4.05 -2.99
N ARG A 199 -15.85 -3.51 -3.74
CA ARG A 199 -16.96 -4.29 -4.29
C ARG A 199 -16.54 -5.19 -5.44
N TYR A 200 -15.47 -4.80 -6.15
CA TYR A 200 -15.04 -5.47 -7.38
C TYR A 200 -13.90 -6.47 -7.18
N ILE A 201 -13.42 -6.63 -5.95
CA ILE A 201 -12.46 -7.71 -5.65
C ILE A 201 -13.09 -9.06 -6.01
N GLY A 202 -12.34 -9.88 -6.73
CA GLY A 202 -12.79 -11.17 -7.25
C GLY A 202 -13.54 -11.09 -8.57
N HIS A 203 -13.77 -9.89 -9.11
CA HIS A 203 -14.42 -9.70 -10.40
C HIS A 203 -13.38 -9.39 -11.48
N LYS A 204 -13.71 -9.74 -12.72
CA LYS A 204 -12.96 -9.28 -13.88
C LYS A 204 -13.19 -7.77 -14.06
N VAL A 205 -12.11 -7.04 -14.31
CA VAL A 205 -12.09 -5.59 -14.45
C VAL A 205 -11.17 -5.19 -15.59
N VAL A 206 -11.36 -3.96 -16.09
CA VAL A 206 -10.44 -3.31 -17.02
C VAL A 206 -9.62 -2.27 -16.26
N LEU A 207 -8.30 -2.45 -16.29
CA LEU A 207 -7.30 -1.54 -15.77
C LEU A 207 -6.78 -0.67 -16.90
N GLU A 208 -6.93 0.64 -16.75
CA GLU A 208 -6.19 1.63 -17.54
C GLU A 208 -4.83 1.86 -16.87
N LEU A 209 -3.74 1.61 -17.60
CA LEU A 209 -2.38 1.90 -17.19
C LEU A 209 -1.83 3.03 -18.05
N ILE A 210 -1.37 4.11 -17.41
CA ILE A 210 -0.68 5.21 -18.08
C ILE A 210 0.79 4.83 -18.26
N LYS A 211 1.22 4.67 -19.51
CA LYS A 211 2.59 4.29 -19.89
C LYS A 211 3.10 5.24 -20.98
N ALA A 212 4.16 6.00 -20.69
CA ALA A 212 4.79 6.93 -21.64
C ALA A 212 3.75 7.78 -22.44
N ASP A 213 2.82 8.40 -21.72
CA ASP A 213 1.70 9.21 -22.24
C ASP A 213 0.66 8.48 -23.10
N LYS A 214 0.71 7.15 -23.19
CA LYS A 214 -0.35 6.30 -23.73
C LYS A 214 -1.16 5.66 -22.61
N ILE A 215 -2.46 5.50 -22.83
CA ILE A 215 -3.33 4.71 -21.95
C ILE A 215 -3.45 3.31 -22.55
N LEU A 216 -3.03 2.30 -21.79
CA LEU A 216 -3.15 0.90 -22.17
C LEU A 216 -4.20 0.23 -21.29
N GLU A 217 -5.09 -0.54 -21.91
CA GLU A 217 -6.15 -1.26 -21.21
C GLU A 217 -5.78 -2.72 -21.01
N TYR A 218 -5.98 -3.20 -19.79
CA TYR A 218 -5.68 -4.57 -19.39
C TYR A 218 -6.90 -5.19 -18.70
N CYS A 219 -7.41 -6.28 -19.27
CA CYS A 219 -8.47 -7.08 -18.67
C CYS A 219 -7.87 -8.12 -17.71
N GLY A 220 -8.37 -8.19 -16.49
CA GLY A 220 -7.94 -9.19 -15.51
C GLY A 220 -8.82 -9.21 -14.26
N VAL A 221 -8.47 -10.02 -13.27
CA VAL A 221 -9.24 -10.17 -12.03
C VAL A 221 -8.67 -9.26 -10.94
N LEU A 222 -9.48 -8.36 -10.39
CA LEU A 222 -9.06 -7.53 -9.27
C LEU A 222 -8.87 -8.40 -8.03
N LYS A 223 -7.63 -8.53 -7.55
CA LYS A 223 -7.33 -9.35 -6.37
C LYS A 223 -7.25 -8.54 -5.08
N GLU A 224 -6.48 -7.48 -5.10
CA GLU A 224 -6.18 -6.70 -3.91
C GLU A 224 -5.87 -5.25 -4.27
N TYR A 225 -6.06 -4.35 -3.32
CA TYR A 225 -5.56 -2.98 -3.41
C TYR A 225 -5.07 -2.50 -2.04
N THR A 226 -4.16 -1.53 -2.07
CA THR A 226 -3.70 -0.78 -0.90
C THR A 226 -3.85 0.72 -1.15
N ALA A 227 -3.29 1.56 -0.26
CA ALA A 227 -3.24 3.00 -0.51
C ALA A 227 -2.43 3.32 -1.78
N ASP A 228 -1.39 2.53 -2.04
CA ASP A 228 -0.37 2.87 -3.03
C ASP A 228 -0.47 1.98 -4.28
N PHE A 229 -0.97 0.74 -4.17
CA PHE A 229 -0.92 -0.25 -5.25
C PHE A 229 -2.28 -0.93 -5.51
N ILE A 230 -2.45 -1.42 -6.74
CA ILE A 230 -3.52 -2.34 -7.14
C ILE A 230 -2.86 -3.61 -7.68
N GLU A 231 -3.42 -4.77 -7.32
CA GLU A 231 -3.01 -6.09 -7.79
C GLU A 231 -4.11 -6.72 -8.65
N ILE A 232 -3.75 -7.13 -9.87
CA ILE A 232 -4.63 -7.75 -10.85
C ILE A 232 -4.02 -9.08 -11.31
N MET A 233 -4.85 -10.12 -11.38
CA MET A 233 -4.44 -11.45 -11.85
C MET A 233 -4.97 -11.74 -13.26
N ASP A 234 -4.36 -12.72 -13.94
CA ASP A 234 -4.83 -13.25 -15.24
C ASP A 234 -4.90 -12.20 -16.36
N VAL A 235 -3.94 -11.28 -16.37
CA VAL A 235 -3.83 -10.25 -17.40
C VAL A 235 -3.04 -10.77 -18.60
N ASP A 236 -3.50 -10.44 -19.81
CA ASP A 236 -2.68 -10.57 -21.03
C ASP A 236 -1.76 -9.35 -21.14
N TYR A 237 -0.47 -9.55 -20.87
CA TYR A 237 0.52 -8.48 -20.82
C TYR A 237 1.59 -8.63 -21.89
N ALA A 238 1.90 -7.55 -22.59
CA ALA A 238 3.03 -7.47 -23.51
C ALA A 238 4.01 -6.39 -23.02
N VAL A 239 5.29 -6.73 -22.90
CA VAL A 239 6.33 -5.79 -22.46
C VAL A 239 6.48 -4.63 -23.46
N LYS A 240 6.34 -4.94 -24.76
CA LYS A 240 6.31 -3.99 -25.87
C LYS A 240 5.14 -4.32 -26.79
N GLU A 241 4.59 -3.31 -27.48
CA GLU A 241 3.45 -3.47 -28.40
C GLU A 241 3.70 -4.53 -29.50
N ASP A 242 4.96 -4.75 -29.87
CA ASP A 242 5.37 -5.68 -30.94
C ASP A 242 5.76 -7.08 -30.42
N GLN A 243 5.59 -7.34 -29.12
CA GLN A 243 5.89 -8.64 -28.51
C GLN A 243 4.62 -9.45 -28.25
N PRO A 244 4.71 -10.80 -28.28
CA PRO A 244 3.57 -11.64 -27.98
C PRO A 244 3.08 -11.39 -26.54
N THR A 245 1.76 -11.29 -26.38
CA THR A 245 1.11 -11.20 -25.08
C THR A 245 1.33 -12.49 -24.29
N ARG A 246 1.73 -12.35 -23.03
CA ARG A 246 1.91 -13.45 -22.08
C ARG A 246 0.92 -13.28 -20.94
N LYS A 247 0.47 -14.39 -20.38
CA LYS A 247 -0.33 -14.37 -19.15
C LYS A 247 0.54 -13.95 -17.97
N ALA A 248 0.08 -12.94 -17.25
CA ALA A 248 0.78 -12.36 -16.13
C ALA A 248 -0.18 -11.92 -15.02
N ASP A 249 0.38 -11.77 -13.82
CA ASP A 249 -0.24 -10.98 -12.76
C ASP A 249 0.52 -9.65 -12.65
N LEU A 250 -0.20 -8.58 -12.32
CA LEU A 250 0.33 -7.21 -12.28
C LEU A 250 0.11 -6.58 -10.91
N VAL A 251 1.12 -5.86 -10.43
CA VAL A 251 0.99 -4.87 -9.36
C VAL A 251 1.38 -3.52 -9.91
N THR A 252 0.47 -2.55 -9.91
CA THR A 252 0.74 -1.20 -10.42
C THR A 252 0.42 -0.15 -9.35
N PRO A 253 1.18 0.96 -9.27
CA PRO A 253 0.80 2.06 -8.41
C PRO A 253 -0.55 2.66 -8.81
N ARG A 254 -1.37 3.02 -7.83
CA ARG A 254 -2.67 3.70 -8.04
C ARG A 254 -2.56 5.07 -8.70
N LYS A 255 -1.35 5.63 -8.72
CA LYS A 255 -1.04 6.85 -9.45
C LYS A 255 -1.11 6.66 -10.97
N HIS A 256 -0.74 5.47 -11.45
CA HIS A 256 -0.58 5.17 -12.88
C HIS A 256 -1.60 4.14 -13.38
N GLY A 257 -2.14 3.30 -12.49
CA GLY A 257 -3.15 2.30 -12.81
C GLY A 257 -4.50 2.61 -12.17
N VAL A 258 -5.56 2.68 -12.98
CA VAL A 258 -6.93 2.95 -12.54
C VAL A 258 -7.89 1.89 -13.06
N VAL A 259 -8.68 1.29 -12.17
CA VAL A 259 -9.77 0.38 -12.57
C VAL A 259 -10.97 1.21 -12.99
N ARG A 260 -11.43 1.02 -14.23
CA ARG A 260 -12.43 1.88 -14.87
C ARG A 260 -13.71 1.16 -15.26
N HIS A 261 -13.59 -0.11 -15.63
CA HIS A 261 -14.72 -0.91 -16.08
C HIS A 261 -14.73 -2.27 -15.39
N LEU A 262 -15.93 -2.86 -15.28
CA LEU A 262 -16.12 -4.28 -15.01
C LEU A 262 -16.09 -5.00 -16.36
N ALA A 263 -15.32 -6.08 -16.45
CA ALA A 263 -15.29 -6.93 -17.62
C ALA A 263 -16.16 -8.16 -17.34
N GLU A 264 -17.01 -8.56 -18.29
CA GLU A 264 -17.81 -9.80 -18.19
C GLU A 264 -17.12 -10.93 -18.97
#